data_AF-A0A7V9AXG3-F1
#
_entry.id   AF-A0A7V9AXG3-F1
#
_cell.length_a   1.000
_cell.length_b   1.000
_cell.length_c   1.000
_cell.angle_alpha   90.00
_cell.angle_beta   90.00
_cell.angle_gamma   90.00
#
_symmetry.space_group_name_H-M   'P 1'
#
loop_
_entity.id
_entity.type
_entity.pdbx_description
1 polymer ?
#
loop_
_entity_poly.entity_id
_entity_poly.type
_entity_poly.pdbx_seq_one_letter_code
_entity_poly.pdbx_strand_id
1 'polypeptide(L)'
;GRFDPLAAINGGYFVIEPVDGTPGDLAGIGVEDGRLISEALDGRTSLLLSEDPGDVAAIKALRTRLRAIPAGGGGRLVDGLNRIPGLIRSCGGVGGDIPTQRPKHDFTCTDGSELILFTPDFGASTESGPGVEAVLDATGRVTTVRYERGGVIPEDGSVLAGTGAHARWLRLHAEAGQRMRIVERVLSGSSGRVPLRAGLGIINGGPRLLRHRRNRITAFREGFVHLDDPFFYVAFGLRRNPRTIAGITADHHLLLVAIDGRQPDWSVGASFVEEARVMRSLGAVSAVNLDGGGSTTVTIGDDLVNRPSDEEGERPIGDALLLLRPQ
;
A
#
# COMPACT_ATOMS: atom_id res chain seq x y z
N GLY A 1 5.59 11.88 -20.98
CA GLY A 1 5.82 12.06 -19.52
C GLY A 1 7.11 11.39 -19.03
N ARG A 2 7.35 11.33 -17.70
CA ARG A 2 8.57 10.77 -17.04
C ARG A 2 8.94 9.33 -17.46
N PHE A 3 7.97 8.53 -17.93
CA PHE A 3 8.16 7.10 -18.23
C PHE A 3 7.68 6.67 -19.65
N ASP A 4 7.15 7.58 -20.47
CA ASP A 4 6.57 7.29 -21.81
C ASP A 4 5.74 5.98 -21.93
N PRO A 5 4.69 5.79 -21.11
CA PRO A 5 3.92 4.55 -21.12
C PRO A 5 3.02 4.42 -22.37
N LEU A 6 2.78 3.19 -22.81
CA LEU A 6 1.76 2.87 -23.81
C LEU A 6 0.35 3.13 -23.27
N ALA A 7 0.14 2.82 -21.99
CA ALA A 7 -1.09 3.07 -21.27
C ALA A 7 -0.80 3.14 -19.76
N ALA A 8 -1.62 3.87 -19.02
CA ALA A 8 -1.55 3.93 -17.57
C ALA A 8 -2.95 3.80 -16.96
N ILE A 9 -3.04 3.25 -15.76
CA ILE A 9 -4.26 3.23 -14.95
C ILE A 9 -3.88 3.45 -13.49
N ASN A 10 -4.77 4.06 -12.70
CA ASN A 10 -4.48 4.29 -11.28
C ASN A 10 -4.23 2.98 -10.51
N GLY A 11 -3.50 3.10 -9.40
CA GLY A 11 -3.10 1.98 -8.56
C GLY A 11 -3.99 1.76 -7.34
N GLY A 12 -3.34 1.52 -6.20
CA GLY A 12 -3.94 1.17 -4.93
C GLY A 12 -4.39 2.38 -4.11
N TYR A 13 -4.76 2.10 -2.87
CA TYR A 13 -5.21 3.09 -1.91
C TYR A 13 -4.05 3.91 -1.36
N PHE A 14 -4.34 5.17 -1.04
CA PHE A 14 -3.37 6.13 -0.54
C PHE A 14 -4.03 7.13 0.42
N VAL A 15 -3.21 7.91 1.10
CA VAL A 15 -3.64 9.03 1.94
C VAL A 15 -3.98 10.22 1.06
N ILE A 16 -5.20 10.74 1.17
CA ILE A 16 -5.65 11.91 0.39
C ILE A 16 -5.46 13.20 1.19
N GLU A 17 -5.90 13.20 2.45
CA GLU A 17 -5.95 14.40 3.28
C GLU A 17 -4.79 14.44 4.29
N PRO A 18 -4.17 15.62 4.55
CA PRO A 18 -3.10 15.75 5.53
C PRO A 18 -3.45 15.35 6.96
N VAL A 19 -4.75 15.35 7.31
CA VAL A 19 -5.22 14.92 8.63
C VAL A 19 -5.04 13.41 8.85
N ASP A 20 -4.90 12.65 7.76
CA ASP A 20 -4.81 11.20 7.77
C ASP A 20 -3.38 10.68 7.60
N GLY A 21 -2.41 11.54 7.29
CA GLY A 21 -1.04 11.16 6.94
C GLY A 21 -0.38 12.16 5.99
N THR A 22 0.74 11.79 5.36
CA THR A 22 1.27 12.55 4.22
C THR A 22 0.47 12.23 2.96
N PRO A 23 -0.11 13.23 2.27
CA PRO A 23 -0.82 12.98 1.02
C PRO A 23 0.05 12.27 -0.01
N GLY A 24 -0.49 11.19 -0.60
CA GLY A 24 0.22 10.31 -1.54
C GLY A 24 0.82 9.05 -0.90
N ASP A 25 0.98 8.99 0.42
CA ASP A 25 1.47 7.78 1.10
C ASP A 25 0.55 6.60 0.84
N LEU A 26 1.12 5.43 0.55
CA LEU A 26 0.33 4.24 0.23
C LEU A 26 -0.33 3.67 1.48
N ALA A 27 -1.65 3.46 1.42
CA ALA A 27 -2.45 2.83 2.46
C ALA A 27 -2.50 1.31 2.27
N GLY A 28 -1.32 0.69 2.33
CA GLY A 28 -1.08 -0.74 2.17
C GLY A 28 0.11 -1.06 1.30
N ILE A 29 0.40 -2.35 1.15
CA ILE A 29 1.70 -2.81 0.65
C ILE A 29 1.99 -2.29 -0.76
N GLY A 30 3.12 -1.59 -0.88
CA GLY A 30 3.74 -1.21 -2.14
C GLY A 30 5.10 -1.88 -2.27
N VAL A 31 5.36 -2.51 -3.42
CA VAL A 31 6.69 -3.01 -3.77
C VAL A 31 7.01 -2.56 -5.18
N GLU A 32 8.21 -2.00 -5.38
CA GLU A 32 8.72 -1.58 -6.67
C GLU A 32 10.08 -2.25 -6.91
N ASP A 33 10.21 -2.98 -8.03
CA ASP A 33 11.42 -3.73 -8.37
C ASP A 33 12.00 -4.57 -7.22
N GLY A 34 11.12 -5.23 -6.46
CA GLY A 34 11.48 -6.04 -5.31
C GLY A 34 11.76 -5.28 -4.02
N ARG A 35 11.70 -3.95 -4.02
CA ARG A 35 11.94 -3.10 -2.87
C ARG A 35 10.63 -2.77 -2.17
N LEU A 36 10.55 -3.02 -0.86
CA LEU A 36 9.35 -2.72 -0.08
C LEU A 36 9.26 -1.22 0.20
N ILE A 37 8.17 -0.59 -0.25
CA ILE A 37 7.95 0.86 -0.14
C ILE A 37 7.01 1.18 1.02
N SER A 38 5.95 0.38 1.19
CA SER A 38 4.94 0.53 2.24
C SER A 38 4.51 -0.84 2.77
N GLU A 39 4.12 -0.92 4.04
CA GLU A 39 3.71 -2.15 4.70
C GLU A 39 2.32 -2.66 4.31
N ALA A 40 2.05 -3.96 4.53
CA ALA A 40 0.74 -4.54 4.27
C ALA A 40 -0.26 -4.26 5.40
N LEU A 41 -1.53 -4.08 5.04
CA LEU A 41 -2.63 -3.99 6.00
C LEU A 41 -3.20 -5.39 6.29
N ASP A 42 -2.82 -5.95 7.42
CA ASP A 42 -3.04 -7.32 7.92
C ASP A 42 -3.88 -8.32 7.06
N GLY A 43 -3.36 -8.76 5.92
CA GLY A 43 -4.02 -9.77 5.07
C GLY A 43 -5.03 -9.22 4.07
N ARG A 44 -5.01 -7.91 3.79
CA ARG A 44 -5.70 -7.30 2.66
C ARG A 44 -5.14 -7.84 1.35
N THR A 45 -6.02 -8.02 0.36
CA THR A 45 -5.66 -8.58 -0.93
C THR A 45 -4.95 -7.52 -1.79
N SER A 46 -3.86 -7.92 -2.44
CA SER A 46 -3.04 -7.08 -3.33
C SER A 46 -2.81 -7.77 -4.67
N LEU A 47 -2.46 -6.97 -5.68
CA LEU A 47 -1.99 -7.43 -6.99
C LEU A 47 -0.46 -7.53 -6.95
N LEU A 48 0.07 -8.66 -7.39
CA LEU A 48 1.49 -8.88 -7.60
C LEU A 48 1.72 -8.98 -9.11
N LEU A 49 2.75 -8.31 -9.60
CA LEU A 49 3.20 -8.35 -10.99
C LEU A 49 4.66 -8.78 -11.02
N SER A 50 5.00 -9.68 -11.92
CA SER A 50 6.38 -10.11 -12.11
C SER A 50 6.79 -10.07 -13.57
N GLU A 51 8.06 -9.74 -13.80
CA GLU A 51 8.72 -9.95 -15.08
C GLU A 51 9.09 -11.42 -15.35
N ASP A 52 8.89 -12.31 -14.36
CA ASP A 52 9.06 -13.76 -14.56
C ASP A 52 7.94 -14.30 -15.47
N PRO A 53 8.25 -14.82 -16.67
CA PRO A 53 7.25 -15.34 -17.59
C PRO A 53 6.40 -16.48 -17.01
N GLY A 54 6.88 -17.17 -15.97
CA GLY A 54 6.15 -18.24 -15.28
C GLY A 54 5.22 -17.78 -14.15
N ASP A 55 5.32 -16.52 -13.70
CA ASP A 55 4.56 -15.95 -12.57
C ASP A 55 4.19 -14.48 -12.81
N VAL A 56 3.74 -14.16 -14.03
CA VAL A 56 3.54 -12.78 -14.52
C VAL A 56 2.61 -11.95 -13.63
N ALA A 57 1.58 -12.58 -13.06
CA ALA A 57 0.68 -11.91 -12.14
C ALA A 57 0.06 -12.87 -11.12
N ALA A 58 -0.16 -12.38 -9.91
CA ALA A 58 -0.91 -13.09 -8.88
C ALA A 58 -1.73 -12.12 -8.03
N ILE A 59 -2.83 -12.62 -7.46
CA ILE A 59 -3.62 -11.87 -6.48
C ILE A 59 -3.54 -12.63 -5.17
N LYS A 60 -3.00 -12.00 -4.11
CA LYS A 60 -2.73 -12.66 -2.82
C LYS A 60 -3.12 -11.75 -1.65
N ALA A 61 -3.58 -12.35 -0.57
CA ALA A 61 -3.71 -11.66 0.72
C ALA A 61 -2.32 -11.61 1.38
N LEU A 62 -1.85 -10.41 1.71
CA LEU A 62 -0.47 -10.18 2.13
C LEU A 62 -0.35 -9.63 3.55
N ARG A 63 0.75 -9.98 4.21
CA ARG A 63 1.18 -9.44 5.52
C ARG A 63 2.65 -9.10 5.46
N THR A 64 3.08 -8.07 6.17
CA THR A 64 4.48 -7.74 6.36
C THR A 64 4.91 -8.10 7.78
N ARG A 65 6.18 -8.47 7.94
CA ARG A 65 6.84 -8.57 9.24
C ARG A 65 8.19 -7.89 9.16
N LEU A 66 8.30 -6.78 9.86
CA LEU A 66 9.44 -5.89 9.83
C LEU A 66 10.09 -5.86 11.20
N ARG A 67 11.42 -5.96 11.27
CA ARG A 67 12.15 -5.90 12.53
C ARG A 67 13.47 -5.18 12.41
N ALA A 68 13.79 -4.37 13.41
CA ALA A 68 15.11 -3.78 13.63
C ALA A 68 15.86 -4.56 14.70
N ILE A 69 17.05 -5.05 14.40
CA ILE A 69 17.82 -5.94 15.28
C ILE A 69 19.21 -5.34 15.50
N PRO A 70 19.52 -4.82 16.71
CA PRO A 70 20.84 -4.29 17.02
C PRO A 70 21.84 -5.44 17.17
N ALA A 71 23.13 -5.11 17.17
CA ALA A 71 24.22 -6.10 17.29
C ALA A 71 24.10 -6.99 18.54
N GLY A 72 23.59 -6.46 19.65
CA GLY A 72 23.36 -7.19 20.90
C GLY A 72 22.15 -8.14 20.93
N GLY A 73 21.34 -8.19 19.87
CA GLY A 73 20.12 -9.00 19.81
C GLY A 73 18.87 -8.27 20.32
N GLY A 74 17.82 -9.00 20.72
CA GLY A 74 16.62 -8.39 21.32
C GLY A 74 15.79 -7.49 20.40
N GLY A 75 15.83 -7.73 19.09
CA GLY A 75 15.28 -6.81 18.10
C GLY A 75 13.79 -6.48 18.24
N ARG A 76 13.42 -5.30 17.75
CA ARG A 76 12.11 -4.68 17.87
C ARG A 76 11.30 -4.80 16.58
N LEU A 77 9.98 -4.78 16.72
CA LEU A 77 9.07 -4.62 15.59
C LEU A 77 9.28 -3.23 14.97
N VAL A 78 9.24 -3.15 13.64
CA VAL A 78 9.10 -1.89 12.91
C VAL A 78 7.64 -1.82 12.49
N ASP A 79 6.95 -0.76 12.90
CA ASP A 79 5.49 -0.62 12.81
C ASP A 79 5.04 -0.19 11.41
N GLY A 80 5.88 0.53 10.67
CA GLY A 80 5.61 0.91 9.28
C GLY A 80 6.84 1.39 8.52
N LEU A 81 6.68 1.63 7.22
CA LEU A 81 7.66 2.25 6.34
C LEU A 81 7.10 3.56 5.77
N ASN A 82 7.98 4.54 5.56
CA ASN A 82 7.73 5.71 4.70
C ASN A 82 6.37 6.38 4.92
N ARG A 83 6.02 6.60 6.19
CA ARG A 83 4.82 7.32 6.60
C ARG A 83 5.06 8.07 7.88
N ILE A 84 4.27 9.10 8.14
CA ILE A 84 4.42 9.85 9.40
C ILE A 84 4.01 9.01 10.62
N PRO A 85 4.80 9.01 11.72
CA PRO A 85 4.43 8.31 12.94
C PRO A 85 3.19 8.94 13.58
N GLY A 86 2.34 8.10 14.15
CA GLY A 86 1.13 8.46 14.85
C GLY A 86 -0.15 8.16 14.08
N LEU A 87 -0.08 8.06 12.75
CA LEU A 87 -1.25 7.90 11.87
C LEU A 87 -1.10 6.65 11.00
N ILE A 88 -2.12 5.79 11.06
CA ILE A 88 -2.17 4.53 10.34
C ILE A 88 -3.45 4.51 9.49
N ARG A 89 -3.34 5.03 8.26
CA ARG A 89 -4.47 5.07 7.33
C ARG A 89 -4.95 3.65 7.00
N SER A 90 -6.26 3.47 7.01
CA SER A 90 -6.94 2.18 6.86
C SER A 90 -6.73 1.17 8.01
N CYS A 91 -6.09 1.56 9.12
CA CYS A 91 -5.72 0.67 10.24
C CYS A 91 -5.03 -0.62 9.77
N GLY A 92 -5.02 -1.67 10.59
CA GLY A 92 -4.45 -2.97 10.19
C GLY A 92 -2.93 -3.01 10.21
N GLY A 93 -2.32 -2.03 10.89
CA GLY A 93 -0.92 -2.04 11.28
C GLY A 93 -0.70 -2.97 12.47
N VAL A 94 0.46 -2.79 13.08
CA VAL A 94 0.96 -3.58 14.19
C VAL A 94 1.58 -2.62 15.21
N GLY A 95 1.71 -3.05 16.46
CA GLY A 95 2.42 -2.24 17.47
C GLY A 95 1.55 -1.77 18.63
N GLY A 96 0.25 -1.63 18.40
CA GLY A 96 -0.68 -1.21 19.46
C GLY A 96 -1.81 -0.31 19.00
N ASP A 97 -2.10 -0.28 17.70
CA ASP A 97 -3.02 0.64 17.05
C ASP A 97 -4.38 0.73 17.75
N ILE A 98 -4.85 1.96 17.92
CA ILE A 98 -6.14 2.30 18.53
C ILE A 98 -7.04 2.91 17.44
N PRO A 99 -8.34 2.53 17.38
CA PRO A 99 -9.03 1.61 18.28
C PRO A 99 -8.87 0.12 17.93
N THR A 100 -8.16 -0.21 16.84
CA THR A 100 -8.09 -1.58 16.33
C THR A 100 -6.80 -1.87 15.56
N GLN A 101 -6.26 -3.07 15.73
CA GLN A 101 -5.20 -3.63 14.87
C GLN A 101 -5.75 -4.38 13.65
N ARG A 102 -7.07 -4.40 13.47
CA ARG A 102 -7.70 -4.97 12.27
C ARG A 102 -7.82 -3.90 11.18
N PRO A 103 -7.68 -4.26 9.90
CA PRO A 103 -7.93 -3.34 8.80
C PRO A 103 -9.35 -2.75 8.91
N LYS A 104 -9.46 -1.44 8.69
CA LYS A 104 -10.70 -0.66 8.66
C LYS A 104 -10.53 0.44 7.62
N HIS A 105 -10.98 0.20 6.40
CA HIS A 105 -10.70 1.03 5.23
C HIS A 105 -11.20 2.46 5.42
N ASP A 106 -10.45 3.45 4.96
CA ASP A 106 -10.77 4.87 5.13
C ASP A 106 -10.97 5.34 6.59
N PHE A 107 -10.43 4.61 7.56
CA PHE A 107 -10.32 5.05 8.94
C PHE A 107 -8.85 5.17 9.31
N THR A 108 -8.49 6.23 10.03
CA THR A 108 -7.11 6.45 10.48
C THR A 108 -6.99 6.04 11.94
N CYS A 109 -6.31 4.93 12.18
CA CYS A 109 -5.93 4.51 13.53
C CYS A 109 -4.75 5.36 14.02
N THR A 110 -4.55 5.39 15.34
CA THR A 110 -3.44 6.09 15.96
C THR A 110 -2.58 5.18 16.84
N ASP A 111 -1.29 5.50 16.92
CA ASP A 111 -0.35 4.89 17.85
C ASP A 111 0.69 5.92 18.33
N GLY A 112 0.70 6.20 19.63
CA GLY A 112 1.64 7.15 20.24
C GLY A 112 3.07 6.62 20.40
N SER A 113 3.33 5.36 20.02
CA SER A 113 4.61 4.69 20.19
C SER A 113 4.90 3.77 19.01
N GLU A 114 5.48 4.32 17.95
CA GLU A 114 5.85 3.60 16.73
C GLU A 114 7.36 3.66 16.45
N LEU A 115 7.84 2.66 15.74
CA LEU A 115 9.15 2.60 15.11
C LEU A 115 8.97 2.54 13.59
N ILE A 116 9.21 3.65 12.91
CA ILE A 116 9.05 3.77 11.45
C ILE A 116 10.41 3.70 10.76
N LEU A 117 10.49 2.96 9.67
CA LEU A 117 11.64 2.96 8.78
C LEU A 117 11.40 3.91 7.60
N PHE A 118 12.22 4.95 7.50
CA PHE A 118 12.25 5.86 6.37
C PHE A 118 13.38 5.50 5.41
N THR A 119 13.04 5.41 4.14
CA THR A 119 13.95 5.25 3.00
C THR A 119 13.82 6.48 2.09
N PRO A 120 14.72 6.66 1.10
CA PRO A 120 14.65 7.79 0.17
C PRO A 120 13.33 7.93 -0.61
N ASP A 121 12.49 6.90 -0.63
CA ASP A 121 11.16 6.92 -1.27
C ASP A 121 10.17 7.86 -0.61
N PHE A 122 10.29 8.04 0.70
CA PHE A 122 9.45 8.99 1.42
C PHE A 122 9.76 10.43 1.01
N GLY A 123 11.04 10.69 0.70
CA GLY A 123 11.54 12.01 0.34
C GLY A 123 12.92 12.27 0.92
N ALA A 124 13.35 13.53 0.87
CA ALA A 124 14.69 13.94 1.30
C ALA A 124 14.86 13.97 2.83
N SER A 125 13.79 14.05 3.60
CA SER A 125 13.84 14.18 5.05
C SER A 125 12.69 13.47 5.76
N THR A 126 12.94 13.04 6.99
CA THR A 126 11.90 12.55 7.89
C THR A 126 11.02 13.67 8.43
N GLU A 127 9.82 13.31 8.87
CA GLU A 127 8.90 14.25 9.53
C GLU A 127 9.45 14.76 10.86
N SER A 128 9.39 16.07 11.06
CA SER A 128 9.91 16.71 12.27
C SER A 128 9.01 16.45 13.49
N GLY A 129 9.60 16.38 14.67
CA GLY A 129 8.83 16.28 15.91
C GLY A 129 9.53 15.52 17.04
N PRO A 130 8.83 15.25 18.15
CA PRO A 130 9.42 14.51 19.27
C PRO A 130 9.71 13.06 18.86
N GLY A 131 10.86 12.55 19.29
CA GLY A 131 11.27 11.17 19.07
C GLY A 131 12.78 11.03 19.00
N VAL A 132 13.26 9.90 18.51
CA VAL A 132 14.69 9.60 18.34
C VAL A 132 14.86 8.95 16.97
N GLU A 133 15.93 9.29 16.27
CA GLU A 133 16.26 8.71 14.98
C GLU A 133 17.63 8.06 15.01
N ALA A 134 17.74 6.86 14.46
CA ALA A 134 19.01 6.25 14.10
C ALA A 134 19.17 6.35 12.59
N VAL A 135 20.14 7.15 12.14
CA VAL A 135 20.50 7.27 10.72
C VAL A 135 21.42 6.12 10.36
N LEU A 136 21.05 5.34 9.34
CA LEU A 136 21.74 4.14 8.90
C LEU A 136 22.38 4.37 7.53
N ASP A 137 23.62 3.93 7.36
CA ASP A 137 24.25 3.81 6.03
C ASP A 137 23.73 2.59 5.24
N ALA A 138 24.19 2.44 3.99
CA ALA A 138 23.84 1.32 3.11
C ALA A 138 24.12 -0.08 3.69
N THR A 139 25.00 -0.19 4.68
CA THR A 139 25.37 -1.46 5.34
C THR A 139 24.55 -1.76 6.60
N GLY A 140 23.70 -0.80 6.99
CA GLY A 140 22.91 -0.82 8.22
C GLY A 140 23.73 -0.41 9.45
N ARG A 141 24.82 0.36 9.31
CA ARG A 141 25.52 0.93 10.46
C ARG A 141 24.93 2.27 10.83
N VAL A 142 24.74 2.49 12.13
CA VAL A 142 24.30 3.77 12.66
C VAL A 142 25.42 4.78 12.47
N THR A 143 25.19 5.83 11.68
CA THR A 143 26.15 6.92 11.49
C THR A 143 25.90 8.03 12.49
N THR A 144 24.63 8.35 12.74
CA THR A 144 24.19 9.42 13.63
C THR A 144 22.96 8.98 14.41
N VAL A 145 22.87 9.43 15.67
CA VAL A 145 21.63 9.33 16.47
C VAL A 145 21.14 10.74 16.73
N ARG A 146 19.89 11.03 16.36
CA ARG A 146 19.23 12.32 16.62
C ARG A 146 18.23 12.14 17.76
N TYR A 147 18.20 13.09 18.68
CA TYR A 147 17.32 13.03 19.87
C TYR A 147 16.01 13.80 19.71
N GLU A 148 15.77 14.27 18.48
CA GLU A 148 14.52 14.78 17.95
C GLU A 148 14.37 14.21 16.52
N ARG A 149 13.14 14.07 16.04
CA ARG A 149 12.87 13.66 14.66
C ARG A 149 12.91 14.87 13.74
N GLY A 150 13.19 14.61 12.48
CA GLY A 150 13.33 15.63 11.44
C GLY A 150 14.79 15.78 11.04
N GLY A 151 15.10 15.28 9.86
CA GLY A 151 16.40 15.49 9.23
C GLY A 151 16.56 14.66 7.97
N VAL A 152 17.70 14.82 7.31
CA VAL A 152 17.97 14.22 6.00
C VAL A 152 17.94 12.69 6.09
N ILE A 153 17.27 12.08 5.11
CA ILE A 153 17.34 10.64 4.81
C ILE A 153 18.51 10.45 3.83
N PRO A 154 19.54 9.63 4.15
CA PRO A 154 20.67 9.41 3.25
C PRO A 154 20.22 8.72 1.95
N GLU A 155 20.76 9.16 0.79
CA GLU A 155 20.38 8.64 -0.54
C GLU A 155 20.60 7.13 -0.71
N ASP A 156 21.61 6.56 -0.06
CA ASP A 156 21.95 5.14 -0.08
C ASP A 156 21.63 4.43 1.24
N GLY A 157 20.96 5.11 2.16
CA GLY A 157 20.74 4.66 3.53
C GLY A 157 19.27 4.69 3.93
N SER A 158 19.04 4.78 5.24
CA SER A 158 17.71 4.85 5.83
C SER A 158 17.73 5.53 7.19
N VAL A 159 16.56 5.87 7.72
CA VAL A 159 16.40 6.42 9.06
C VAL A 159 15.37 5.59 9.82
N LEU A 160 15.76 5.06 10.97
CA LEU A 160 14.84 4.39 11.88
C LEU A 160 14.37 5.39 12.94
N ALA A 161 13.12 5.82 12.86
CA ALA A 161 12.55 6.86 13.71
C ALA A 161 11.60 6.25 14.75
N GLY A 162 11.85 6.49 16.03
CA GLY A 162 11.06 6.00 17.14
C GLY A 162 10.33 7.12 17.87
N THR A 163 9.06 6.89 18.21
CA THR A 163 8.26 7.70 19.15
C THR A 163 7.96 6.90 20.42
N GLY A 164 7.46 7.55 21.48
CA GLY A 164 7.02 6.88 22.70
C GLY A 164 8.04 5.88 23.31
N ALA A 165 7.64 4.62 23.44
CA ALA A 165 8.51 3.56 23.95
C ALA A 165 9.62 3.16 22.95
N HIS A 166 9.36 3.30 21.64
CA HIS A 166 10.32 3.03 20.58
C HIS A 166 11.44 4.07 20.52
N ALA A 167 11.15 5.34 20.85
CA ALA A 167 12.18 6.37 21.06
C ALA A 167 13.15 5.96 22.18
N ARG A 168 12.62 5.50 23.33
CA ARG A 168 13.45 5.01 24.44
C ARG A 168 14.27 3.79 24.04
N TRP A 169 13.69 2.89 23.25
CA TRP A 169 14.40 1.72 22.75
C TRP A 169 15.58 2.11 21.86
N LEU A 170 15.42 3.07 20.94
CA LEU A 170 16.53 3.57 20.13
C LEU A 170 17.63 4.21 20.97
N ARG A 171 17.32 5.01 22.00
CA ARG A 171 18.35 5.59 22.90
C ARG A 171 19.24 4.53 23.57
N LEU A 172 18.70 3.33 23.79
CA LEU A 172 19.41 2.24 24.47
C LEU A 172 20.16 1.31 23.51
N HIS A 173 19.82 1.31 22.22
CA HIS A 173 20.31 0.29 21.27
C HIS A 173 20.88 0.85 19.97
N ALA A 174 20.73 2.15 19.70
CA ALA A 174 21.34 2.83 18.58
C ALA A 174 22.50 3.67 19.11
N GLU A 175 23.72 3.28 18.76
CA GLU A 175 24.94 4.05 19.01
C GLU A 175 25.73 4.11 17.71
N ALA A 176 26.40 5.25 17.46
CA ALA A 176 27.20 5.43 16.25
C ALA A 176 28.25 4.31 16.10
N GLY A 177 28.38 3.78 14.89
CA GLY A 177 29.24 2.66 14.53
C GLY A 177 28.61 1.27 14.74
N GLN A 178 27.56 1.14 15.58
CA GLN A 178 26.86 -0.13 15.77
C GLN A 178 26.04 -0.52 14.54
N ARG A 179 25.85 -1.82 14.34
CA ARG A 179 25.02 -2.35 13.26
C ARG A 179 23.57 -2.53 13.72
N MET A 180 22.64 -1.99 12.96
CA MET A 180 21.20 -2.21 13.06
C MET A 180 20.75 -3.01 11.83
N ARG A 181 20.42 -4.29 12.01
CA ARG A 181 19.94 -5.13 10.93
C ARG A 181 18.42 -5.00 10.78
N ILE A 182 17.99 -4.53 9.62
CA ILE A 182 16.58 -4.52 9.23
C ILE A 182 16.23 -5.87 8.61
N VAL A 183 15.09 -6.44 9.00
CA VAL A 183 14.54 -7.67 8.45
C VAL A 183 13.17 -7.39 7.90
N GLU A 184 13.02 -7.60 6.60
CA GLU A 184 11.76 -7.39 5.88
C GLU A 184 11.26 -8.71 5.34
N ARG A 185 10.00 -9.02 5.61
CA ARG A 185 9.36 -10.25 5.12
C ARG A 185 7.95 -9.95 4.66
N VAL A 186 7.68 -10.28 3.40
CA VAL A 186 6.33 -10.34 2.85
C VAL A 186 5.83 -11.77 2.91
N LEU A 187 4.63 -11.94 3.46
CA LEU A 187 3.99 -13.23 3.71
C LEU A 187 2.65 -13.30 2.99
N SER A 188 2.26 -14.50 2.58
CA SER A 188 0.94 -14.80 2.04
C SER A 188 0.36 -16.06 2.69
N GLY A 189 -0.91 -15.98 3.11
CA GLY A 189 -1.55 -17.04 3.88
C GLY A 189 -0.89 -17.23 5.26
N SER A 190 -0.97 -18.45 5.80
CA SER A 190 -0.45 -18.77 7.15
C SER A 190 1.07 -18.94 7.22
N SER A 191 1.72 -19.34 6.12
CA SER A 191 3.15 -19.66 6.11
C SER A 191 3.88 -19.38 4.80
N GLY A 192 3.17 -18.95 3.75
CA GLY A 192 3.79 -18.65 2.46
C GLY A 192 4.66 -17.39 2.55
N ARG A 193 5.86 -17.44 1.99
CA ARG A 193 6.73 -16.27 1.82
C ARG A 193 6.62 -15.77 0.38
N VAL A 194 6.58 -14.46 0.20
CA VAL A 194 6.75 -13.81 -1.10
C VAL A 194 8.17 -13.25 -1.12
N PRO A 195 9.11 -13.84 -1.87
CA PRO A 195 10.46 -13.32 -1.96
C PRO A 195 10.46 -11.94 -2.63
N LEU A 196 11.02 -10.95 -1.94
CA LEU A 196 11.37 -9.66 -2.51
C LEU A 196 12.57 -9.86 -3.45
N ARG A 197 12.37 -9.64 -4.74
CA ARG A 197 13.34 -9.85 -5.82
C ARG A 197 13.13 -8.83 -6.93
N ALA A 198 14.18 -8.50 -7.67
CA ALA A 198 14.09 -7.65 -8.84
C ALA A 198 13.00 -8.15 -9.82
N GLY A 199 12.34 -7.21 -10.48
CA GLY A 199 11.21 -7.42 -11.37
C GLY A 199 9.90 -7.81 -10.66
N LEU A 200 9.81 -7.67 -9.32
CA LEU A 200 8.55 -7.84 -8.58
C LEU A 200 7.93 -6.48 -8.24
N GLY A 201 6.73 -6.24 -8.75
CA GLY A 201 5.85 -5.16 -8.32
C GLY A 201 4.72 -5.69 -7.43
N ILE A 202 4.32 -4.94 -6.41
CA ILE A 202 3.10 -5.21 -5.63
C ILE A 202 2.35 -3.91 -5.44
N ILE A 203 1.05 -3.94 -5.75
CA ILE A 203 0.14 -2.81 -5.57
C ILE A 203 -0.96 -3.21 -4.61
N ASN A 204 -1.19 -2.35 -3.63
CA ASN A 204 -2.23 -2.56 -2.64
C ASN A 204 -3.63 -2.42 -3.29
N GLY A 205 -4.63 -3.00 -2.66
CA GLY A 205 -5.99 -2.92 -3.17
C GLY A 205 -6.94 -3.64 -2.23
N GLY A 206 -7.90 -4.34 -2.79
CA GLY A 206 -8.94 -5.03 -2.05
C GLY A 206 -10.31 -4.37 -2.26
N PRO A 207 -11.40 -5.05 -1.86
CA PRO A 207 -11.40 -6.45 -1.48
C PRO A 207 -11.08 -7.36 -2.67
N ARG A 208 -10.72 -8.62 -2.40
CA ARG A 208 -10.80 -9.65 -3.44
C ARG A 208 -12.23 -9.71 -3.96
N LEU A 209 -12.40 -9.86 -5.26
CA LEU A 209 -13.70 -10.01 -5.93
C LEU A 209 -13.95 -11.46 -6.38
N LEU A 210 -12.95 -12.07 -7.01
CA LEU A 210 -13.01 -13.42 -7.57
C LEU A 210 -11.88 -14.32 -7.05
N ARG A 211 -12.19 -15.61 -6.89
CA ARG A 211 -11.20 -16.68 -6.72
C ARG A 211 -11.69 -17.96 -7.37
N HIS A 212 -10.87 -18.56 -8.23
CA HIS A 212 -11.24 -19.74 -9.02
C HIS A 212 -12.58 -19.55 -9.77
N ARG A 213 -12.73 -18.39 -10.42
CA ARG A 213 -13.92 -17.97 -11.21
C ARG A 213 -15.23 -17.86 -10.41
N ARG A 214 -15.15 -17.92 -9.07
CA ARG A 214 -16.30 -17.76 -8.16
C ARG A 214 -16.24 -16.42 -7.46
N ASN A 215 -17.41 -15.81 -7.27
CA ASN A 215 -17.57 -14.61 -6.45
C ASN A 215 -17.09 -14.93 -5.03
N ARG A 216 -16.04 -14.23 -4.61
CA ARG A 216 -15.38 -14.38 -3.31
C ARG A 216 -15.01 -12.99 -2.80
N ILE A 217 -16.06 -12.20 -2.56
CA ILE A 217 -15.94 -10.83 -2.03
C ILE A 217 -15.57 -10.91 -0.56
N THR A 218 -14.36 -10.45 -0.22
CA THR A 218 -13.77 -10.57 1.13
C THR A 218 -13.83 -9.26 1.92
N ALA A 219 -14.73 -8.35 1.52
CA ALA A 219 -14.92 -7.02 2.09
C ALA A 219 -14.88 -6.98 3.63
N PHE A 220 -15.63 -7.87 4.30
CA PHE A 220 -15.66 -7.93 5.76
C PHE A 220 -14.29 -8.22 6.38
N ARG A 221 -13.58 -9.25 5.89
CA ARG A 221 -12.29 -9.66 6.43
C ARG A 221 -11.19 -8.65 6.14
N GLU A 222 -11.29 -7.93 5.03
CA GLU A 222 -10.25 -7.00 4.56
C GLU A 222 -10.50 -5.54 4.99
N GLY A 223 -11.52 -5.32 5.84
CA GLY A 223 -11.76 -4.05 6.52
C GLY A 223 -12.70 -3.09 5.82
N PHE A 224 -13.42 -3.50 4.78
CA PHE A 224 -14.35 -2.64 4.05
C PHE A 224 -15.76 -2.60 4.67
N VAL A 225 -15.99 -3.36 5.76
CA VAL A 225 -17.24 -3.34 6.52
C VAL A 225 -16.93 -2.83 7.92
N HIS A 226 -17.39 -1.61 8.22
CA HIS A 226 -17.27 -1.04 9.56
C HIS A 226 -18.45 -1.52 10.40
N LEU A 227 -18.16 -2.18 11.53
CA LEU A 227 -19.18 -2.70 12.42
C LEU A 227 -19.92 -1.59 13.17
N ASP A 228 -19.22 -0.50 13.44
CA ASP A 228 -19.69 0.71 14.12
C ASP A 228 -20.29 1.76 13.16
N ASP A 229 -20.03 1.63 11.86
CA ASP A 229 -20.65 2.45 10.81
C ASP A 229 -21.05 1.61 9.59
N PRO A 230 -22.22 0.95 9.64
CA PRO A 230 -22.70 0.14 8.51
C PRO A 230 -22.92 0.95 7.22
N PHE A 231 -23.11 2.28 7.31
CA PHE A 231 -23.34 3.12 6.14
C PHE A 231 -22.09 3.22 5.26
N PHE A 232 -20.90 3.13 5.84
CA PHE A 232 -19.65 3.08 5.09
C PHE A 232 -19.69 1.99 4.00
N TYR A 233 -20.03 0.74 4.35
CA TYR A 233 -20.08 -0.34 3.36
C TYR A 233 -21.21 -0.16 2.34
N VAL A 234 -22.33 0.45 2.74
CA VAL A 234 -23.40 0.79 1.81
C VAL A 234 -22.88 1.76 0.75
N ALA A 235 -22.22 2.84 1.17
CA ALA A 235 -21.67 3.85 0.26
C ALA A 235 -20.52 3.30 -0.59
N PHE A 236 -19.61 2.55 0.01
CA PHE A 236 -18.37 2.12 -0.62
C PHE A 236 -18.51 0.85 -1.44
N GLY A 237 -19.23 -0.16 -0.96
CA GLY A 237 -19.27 -1.50 -1.57
C GLY A 237 -20.58 -1.87 -2.26
N LEU A 238 -21.73 -1.44 -1.70
CA LEU A 238 -23.05 -1.80 -2.23
C LEU A 238 -23.58 -0.80 -3.27
N ARG A 239 -23.34 0.49 -3.08
CA ARG A 239 -23.65 1.51 -4.09
C ARG A 239 -22.64 1.47 -5.23
N ARG A 240 -23.09 1.97 -6.37
CA ARG A 240 -22.27 2.10 -7.56
C ARG A 240 -21.34 3.30 -7.44
N ASN A 241 -20.06 3.06 -7.69
CA ASN A 241 -19.02 4.09 -7.77
C ASN A 241 -18.19 3.85 -9.04
N PRO A 242 -17.40 4.82 -9.49
CA PRO A 242 -16.31 4.55 -10.40
C PRO A 242 -15.35 3.52 -9.77
N ARG A 243 -14.82 2.60 -10.58
CA ARG A 243 -13.99 1.49 -10.12
C ARG A 243 -12.79 1.28 -11.00
N THR A 244 -11.69 0.90 -10.36
CA THR A 244 -10.52 0.33 -11.01
C THR A 244 -10.34 -1.09 -10.51
N ILE A 245 -10.13 -2.03 -11.42
CA ILE A 245 -10.16 -3.46 -11.10
C ILE A 245 -9.03 -4.16 -11.84
N ALA A 246 -8.32 -5.03 -11.14
CA ALA A 246 -7.34 -5.93 -11.74
C ALA A 246 -7.85 -7.37 -11.72
N GLY A 247 -7.63 -8.10 -12.81
CA GLY A 247 -8.01 -9.50 -12.95
C GLY A 247 -6.96 -10.31 -13.68
N ILE A 248 -7.00 -11.62 -13.46
CA ILE A 248 -6.12 -12.59 -14.11
C ILE A 248 -7.01 -13.66 -14.72
N THR A 249 -6.83 -13.93 -16.01
CA THR A 249 -7.54 -14.97 -16.76
C THR A 249 -6.95 -16.36 -16.52
N ALA A 250 -7.58 -17.41 -17.05
CA ALA A 250 -7.07 -18.78 -16.91
C ALA A 250 -5.75 -19.02 -17.67
N ASP A 251 -5.52 -18.25 -18.73
CA ASP A 251 -4.33 -18.22 -19.58
C ASP A 251 -3.31 -17.15 -19.13
N HIS A 252 -3.41 -16.69 -17.87
CA HIS A 252 -2.44 -15.79 -17.24
C HIS A 252 -2.33 -14.38 -17.84
N HIS A 253 -3.32 -13.94 -18.64
CA HIS A 253 -3.42 -12.55 -19.07
C HIS A 253 -3.89 -11.65 -17.93
N LEU A 254 -3.25 -10.49 -17.82
CA LEU A 254 -3.67 -9.41 -16.93
C LEU A 254 -4.80 -8.62 -17.58
N LEU A 255 -5.86 -8.37 -16.82
CA LEU A 255 -6.96 -7.48 -17.16
C LEU A 255 -6.91 -6.28 -16.23
N LEU A 256 -6.82 -5.08 -16.79
CA LEU A 256 -6.95 -3.81 -16.08
C LEU A 256 -8.22 -3.13 -16.59
N VAL A 257 -9.15 -2.84 -15.69
CA VAL A 257 -10.49 -2.38 -16.04
C VAL A 257 -10.83 -1.14 -15.24
N ALA A 258 -11.13 -0.05 -15.93
CA ALA A 258 -11.76 1.13 -15.38
C ALA A 258 -13.27 1.12 -15.70
N ILE A 259 -14.09 1.53 -14.74
CA ILE A 259 -15.52 1.76 -14.91
C ILE A 259 -15.78 3.17 -14.41
N ASP A 260 -16.19 4.09 -15.29
CA ASP A 260 -16.63 5.43 -14.89
C ASP A 260 -17.86 5.35 -13.98
N GLY A 261 -18.12 6.39 -13.19
CA GLY A 261 -19.27 6.39 -12.28
C GLY A 261 -19.67 7.78 -11.78
N ARG A 262 -20.72 7.82 -10.95
CA ARG A 262 -21.32 9.04 -10.37
C ARG A 262 -21.83 10.06 -11.39
N GLN A 263 -22.04 9.65 -12.64
CA GLN A 263 -22.48 10.53 -13.73
C GLN A 263 -23.73 9.94 -14.38
N PRO A 264 -24.95 10.28 -13.90
CA PRO A 264 -26.19 9.63 -14.33
C PRO A 264 -26.42 9.56 -15.84
N ASP A 265 -25.97 10.58 -16.58
CA ASP A 265 -26.13 10.67 -18.04
C ASP A 265 -25.00 9.98 -18.84
N TRP A 266 -24.01 9.40 -18.16
CA TRP A 266 -22.84 8.76 -18.77
C TRP A 266 -22.59 7.36 -18.22
N SER A 267 -22.20 7.27 -16.95
CA SER A 267 -22.01 6.01 -16.25
C SER A 267 -22.34 6.14 -14.77
N VAL A 268 -23.14 5.21 -14.27
CA VAL A 268 -23.53 5.15 -12.86
C VAL A 268 -22.50 4.43 -11.99
N GLY A 269 -21.53 3.72 -12.58
CA GLY A 269 -20.51 2.95 -11.86
C GLY A 269 -20.91 1.50 -11.58
N ALA A 270 -20.18 0.86 -10.65
CA ALA A 270 -20.41 -0.52 -10.23
C ALA A 270 -20.29 -0.71 -8.71
N SER A 271 -21.08 -1.62 -8.17
CA SER A 271 -20.89 -2.20 -6.83
C SER A 271 -19.89 -3.36 -6.87
N PHE A 272 -19.37 -3.81 -5.73
CA PHE A 272 -18.42 -4.95 -5.68
C PHE A 272 -18.99 -6.23 -6.32
N VAL A 273 -20.30 -6.45 -6.22
CA VAL A 273 -20.96 -7.60 -6.83
C VAL A 273 -21.01 -7.46 -8.36
N GLU A 274 -21.21 -6.24 -8.86
CA GLU A 274 -21.21 -5.95 -10.30
C GLU A 274 -19.80 -6.00 -10.88
N GLU A 275 -18.79 -5.47 -10.19
CA GLU A 275 -17.38 -5.61 -10.55
C GLU A 275 -17.00 -7.10 -10.71
N ALA A 276 -17.35 -7.93 -9.72
CA ALA A 276 -17.10 -9.36 -9.79
C ALA A 276 -17.79 -10.03 -10.99
N ARG A 277 -18.99 -9.56 -11.38
CA ARG A 277 -19.70 -10.05 -12.58
C ARG A 277 -18.99 -9.62 -13.86
N VAL A 278 -18.60 -8.34 -13.96
CA VAL A 278 -17.85 -7.79 -15.11
C VAL A 278 -16.56 -8.54 -15.32
N MET A 279 -15.73 -8.67 -14.28
CA MET A 279 -14.46 -9.38 -14.39
C MET A 279 -14.65 -10.85 -14.78
N ARG A 280 -15.69 -11.50 -14.24
CA ARG A 280 -16.02 -12.89 -14.62
C ARG A 280 -16.47 -13.01 -16.07
N SER A 281 -17.24 -12.04 -16.60
CA SER A 281 -17.63 -12.02 -18.01
C SER A 281 -16.46 -11.76 -18.95
N LEU A 282 -15.47 -10.97 -18.51
CA LEU A 282 -14.22 -10.74 -19.24
C LEU A 282 -13.24 -11.93 -19.16
N GLY A 283 -13.61 -13.02 -18.46
CA GLY A 283 -12.81 -14.24 -18.40
C GLY A 283 -11.86 -14.33 -17.20
N ALA A 284 -11.89 -13.38 -16.27
CA ALA A 284 -11.06 -13.43 -15.07
C ALA A 284 -11.42 -14.64 -14.18
N VAL A 285 -10.39 -15.37 -13.73
CA VAL A 285 -10.51 -16.44 -12.73
C VAL A 285 -10.13 -15.95 -11.32
N SER A 286 -9.37 -14.87 -11.22
CA SER A 286 -9.09 -14.13 -9.99
C SER A 286 -9.21 -12.64 -10.28
N ALA A 287 -9.73 -11.87 -9.32
CA ALA A 287 -9.87 -10.43 -9.46
C ALA A 287 -9.85 -9.74 -8.10
N VAL A 288 -9.36 -8.51 -8.08
CA VAL A 288 -9.24 -7.63 -6.91
C VAL A 288 -9.63 -6.22 -7.32
N ASN A 289 -10.37 -5.53 -6.46
CA ASN A 289 -10.64 -4.11 -6.62
C ASN A 289 -9.37 -3.30 -6.29
N LEU A 290 -9.11 -2.22 -7.01
CA LEU A 290 -8.06 -1.23 -6.74
C LEU A 290 -8.72 0.09 -6.27
N ASP A 291 -7.96 1.18 -6.16
CA ASP A 291 -8.58 2.44 -5.75
C ASP A 291 -9.57 2.94 -6.80
N GLY A 292 -10.69 3.49 -6.33
CA GLY A 292 -11.84 3.85 -7.15
C GLY A 292 -12.29 5.29 -6.94
N GLY A 293 -13.56 5.56 -7.24
CA GLY A 293 -14.11 6.90 -7.07
C GLY A 293 -13.40 7.92 -7.97
N GLY A 294 -13.04 9.07 -7.40
CA GLY A 294 -12.33 10.13 -8.13
C GLY A 294 -10.97 9.71 -8.68
N SER A 295 -10.37 8.66 -8.11
CA SER A 295 -9.07 8.14 -8.54
C SER A 295 -9.14 7.29 -9.80
N THR A 296 -10.33 6.84 -10.24
CA THR A 296 -10.47 5.98 -11.42
C THR A 296 -10.14 6.76 -12.69
N THR A 297 -8.94 6.47 -13.21
CA THR A 297 -8.37 7.15 -14.37
C THR A 297 -7.57 6.16 -15.21
N VAL A 298 -7.70 6.23 -16.53
CA VAL A 298 -6.93 5.47 -17.51
C VAL A 298 -6.49 6.36 -18.66
N THR A 299 -5.24 6.20 -19.09
CA THR A 299 -4.69 6.86 -20.28
C THR A 299 -4.20 5.85 -21.30
N ILE A 300 -4.23 6.22 -22.57
CA ILE A 300 -3.52 5.55 -23.67
C ILE A 300 -2.54 6.57 -24.25
N GLY A 301 -1.25 6.32 -24.11
CA GLY A 301 -0.25 7.39 -24.21
C GLY A 301 -0.57 8.51 -23.22
N ASP A 302 -0.60 9.74 -23.71
CA ASP A 302 -0.97 10.93 -22.94
C ASP A 302 -2.48 11.24 -22.99
N ASP A 303 -3.29 10.46 -23.73
CA ASP A 303 -4.73 10.71 -23.88
C ASP A 303 -5.52 10.07 -22.74
N LEU A 304 -6.27 10.88 -22.00
CA LEU A 304 -7.25 10.42 -21.01
C LEU A 304 -8.45 9.78 -21.73
N VAL A 305 -8.69 8.48 -21.50
CA VAL A 305 -9.71 7.71 -22.24
C VAL A 305 -10.98 7.40 -21.46
N ASN A 306 -11.06 7.83 -20.19
CA ASN A 306 -12.26 7.74 -19.37
C ASN A 306 -12.65 9.12 -18.81
N ARG A 307 -13.76 9.22 -18.06
CA ARG A 307 -14.22 10.49 -17.48
C ARG A 307 -14.15 10.45 -15.94
N PRO A 308 -13.10 11.04 -15.32
CA PRO A 308 -12.97 11.18 -13.88
C PRO A 308 -14.23 11.77 -13.23
N SER A 309 -14.53 11.33 -12.01
CA SER A 309 -15.81 11.64 -11.36
C SER A 309 -15.80 12.88 -10.47
N ASP A 310 -14.62 13.39 -10.10
CA ASP A 310 -14.52 14.55 -9.23
C ASP A 310 -14.83 15.83 -10.04
N GLU A 311 -15.46 16.80 -9.40
CA GLU A 311 -15.87 18.05 -10.06
C GLU A 311 -14.66 18.85 -10.58
N GLU A 312 -13.52 18.75 -9.90
CA GLU A 312 -12.26 19.39 -10.26
C GLU A 312 -11.49 18.65 -11.37
N GLY A 313 -11.96 17.47 -11.79
CA GLY A 313 -11.37 16.66 -12.85
C GLY A 313 -10.54 15.48 -12.34
N GLU A 314 -9.39 15.24 -12.97
CA GLU A 314 -8.48 14.15 -12.61
C GLU A 314 -7.85 14.38 -11.23
N ARG A 315 -7.91 13.37 -10.36
CA ARG A 315 -7.35 13.43 -9.02
C ARG A 315 -5.87 13.02 -9.00
N PRO A 316 -5.00 13.73 -8.25
CA PRO A 316 -3.67 13.22 -7.91
C PRO A 316 -3.75 11.90 -7.13
N ILE A 317 -3.02 10.88 -7.59
CA ILE A 317 -3.00 9.53 -7.02
C ILE A 317 -1.64 9.19 -6.38
N GLY A 318 -1.63 8.24 -5.44
CA GLY A 318 -0.40 7.79 -4.76
C GLY A 318 0.47 6.85 -5.60
N ASP A 319 -0.13 6.00 -6.44
CA ASP A 319 0.57 5.09 -7.34
C ASP A 319 -0.24 4.78 -8.61
N ALA A 320 0.44 4.20 -9.61
CA ALA A 320 -0.16 3.84 -10.89
C ALA A 320 0.45 2.56 -11.47
N LEU A 321 -0.32 1.89 -12.30
CA LEU A 321 0.11 0.79 -13.16
C LEU A 321 0.45 1.33 -14.53
N LEU A 322 1.71 1.16 -14.95
CA LEU A 322 2.20 1.61 -16.26
C LEU A 322 2.46 0.41 -17.16
N LEU A 323 1.88 0.42 -18.37
CA LEU A 323 2.24 -0.51 -19.43
C LEU A 323 3.34 0.12 -20.27
N LEU A 324 4.55 -0.43 -20.17
CA LEU A 324 5.73 0.08 -20.88
C LEU A 324 5.98 -0.73 -22.16
N ARG A 325 6.65 -0.10 -23.14
CA ARG A 325 7.19 -0.84 -24.28
C ARG A 325 8.32 -1.76 -23.78
N PRO A 326 8.44 -2.98 -24.33
CA PRO A 326 9.66 -3.77 -24.14
C PRO A 326 10.86 -2.94 -24.60
N GLN A 327 11.90 -2.88 -23.78
CA GLN A 327 13.19 -2.30 -24.19
C GLN A 327 13.96 -3.26 -25.10
#